data_AF-A0A524I979-F1
#
_entry.id   AF-A0A524I979-F1
#
_cell.length_a   1.000
_cell.length_b   1.000
_cell.length_c   1.000
_cell.angle_alpha   90.00
_cell.angle_beta   90.00
_cell.angle_gamma   90.00
#
_symmetry.space_group_name_H-M   'P 1'
#
loop_
_entity.id
_entity.type
_entity.pdbx_description
1 polymer ?
#
loop_
_entity_poly.entity_id
_entity_poly.type
_entity_poly.pdbx_seq_one_letter_code
_entity_poly.pdbx_strand_id
1 'polypeptide(L)' 'MDTFMSLKDALATIIHGGEPILLNTAGVDWEAKALLECLPDRKLGQRVQYMPGFYIAAVSESMCLGEVLYRIKKKPA' A
#
# COMPACT_ATOMS: atom_id res chain seq x y z
N MET A 1 9.99 -12.95 -9.63
CA MET A 1 9.22 -11.70 -9.50
C MET A 1 9.58 -11.12 -8.16
N ASP A 2 10.26 -9.97 -8.11
CA ASP A 2 10.53 -9.27 -6.84
C ASP A 2 9.17 -9.08 -6.15
N THR A 3 8.91 -9.85 -5.10
CA THR A 3 7.62 -9.87 -4.40
C THR A 3 7.43 -8.59 -3.57
N PHE A 4 8.50 -7.79 -3.48
CA PHE A 4 8.62 -6.64 -2.62
C PHE A 4 8.96 -5.41 -3.46
N MET A 5 8.26 -4.33 -3.20
CA MET A 5 8.43 -3.04 -3.88
C MET A 5 8.45 -1.92 -2.84
N SER A 6 8.71 -0.68 -3.27
CA SER A 6 8.54 0.45 -2.36
C SER A 6 7.05 0.72 -2.11
N LEU A 7 6.72 1.32 -0.97
CA LEU A 7 5.35 1.76 -0.71
C LEU A 7 4.88 2.74 -1.80
N LYS A 8 5.79 3.58 -2.29
CA LYS A 8 5.54 4.48 -3.43
C LYS A 8 5.07 3.72 -4.67
N ASP A 9 5.78 2.66 -5.07
CA ASP A 9 5.43 1.84 -6.24
C ASP A 9 4.11 1.10 -6.04
N ALA A 10 3.84 0.61 -4.83
CA ALA A 10 2.57 -0.02 -4.50
C ALA A 10 1.39 0.95 -4.66
N LEU A 11 1.52 2.17 -4.11
CA LEU A 11 0.52 3.23 -4.23
C LEU A 11 0.34 3.67 -5.70
N ALA A 12 1.43 3.85 -6.43
CA ALA A 12 1.39 4.17 -7.87
C ALA A 12 0.69 3.06 -8.66
N THR A 13 1.00 1.79 -8.39
CA THR A 13 0.35 0.63 -9.04
C THR A 13 -1.16 0.65 -8.84
N ILE A 14 -1.62 0.97 -7.62
CA ILE A 14 -3.05 1.09 -7.32
C ILE A 14 -3.69 2.24 -8.12
N ILE A 15 -3.03 3.40 -8.18
CA ILE A 15 -3.51 4.57 -8.92
C ILE A 15 -3.61 4.25 -10.42
N HIS A 16 -2.58 3.60 -10.98
CA HIS A 16 -2.52 3.22 -12.39
C HIS A 16 -3.47 2.06 -12.75
N GLY A 17 -3.77 1.18 -11.80
CA GLY A 17 -4.70 0.06 -12.00
C GLY A 17 -6.14 0.50 -12.24
N GLY A 18 -6.50 1.73 -11.86
CA GLY A 18 -7.84 2.31 -12.08
C GLY A 18 -8.95 1.64 -11.28
N GLU A 19 -8.62 0.69 -10.40
CA GLU A 19 -9.59 0.06 -9.51
C GLU A 19 -10.05 1.06 -8.44
N PRO A 20 -11.37 1.19 -8.18
CA PRO A 20 -11.88 2.06 -7.14
C PRO A 20 -11.68 1.38 -5.78
N ILE A 21 -10.44 1.35 -5.29
CA ILE A 21 -10.09 0.79 -3.99
C ILE A 21 -9.65 1.87 -3.00
N LEU A 22 -9.87 1.59 -1.72
CA LEU A 22 -9.45 2.38 -0.57
C LEU A 22 -8.45 1.59 0.25
N LEU A 23 -7.50 2.31 0.84
CA LEU A 23 -6.50 1.79 1.75
C LEU A 23 -6.91 2.12 3.17
N ASN A 24 -7.39 1.10 3.89
CA ASN A 24 -7.80 1.24 5.28
C ASN A 24 -6.62 1.04 6.21
N THR A 25 -6.41 1.97 7.13
CA THR A 25 -5.47 1.83 8.24
C THR A 25 -6.07 2.41 9.52
N ALA A 26 -5.95 1.69 10.63
CA ALA A 26 -6.50 2.10 11.93
C ALA A 26 -7.98 2.57 11.90
N GLY A 27 -8.81 1.98 11.03
CA GLY A 27 -10.23 2.35 10.89
C GLY A 27 -10.51 3.55 9.98
N VAL A 28 -9.48 4.19 9.43
CA VAL A 28 -9.60 5.31 8.48
C VAL A 28 -9.32 4.81 7.07
N ASP A 29 -10.19 5.16 6.12
CA ASP A 29 -10.01 4.85 4.71
C ASP A 29 -9.28 5.99 4.00
N TRP A 30 -8.28 5.64 3.18
CA TRP A 30 -7.47 6.59 2.44
C TRP A 30 -7.45 6.26 0.95
N GLU A 31 -7.37 7.28 0.12
CA GLU A 31 -7.07 7.11 -1.30
C GLU A 31 -5.57 6.93 -1.49
N ALA A 32 -5.17 6.04 -2.42
CA ALA A 32 -3.76 5.80 -2.70
C ALA A 32 -3.03 7.08 -3.14
N LYS A 33 -3.70 7.94 -3.91
CA LYS A 33 -3.18 9.26 -4.29
C LYS A 33 -2.95 10.16 -3.08
N ALA A 34 -3.91 10.26 -2.17
CA ALA A 34 -3.78 11.07 -0.96
C ALA A 34 -2.62 10.58 -0.08
N LEU A 35 -2.42 9.28 0.07
CA LEU A 35 -1.27 8.72 0.79
C LEU A 35 0.05 9.04 0.09
N LEU A 36 0.09 8.98 -1.24
CA LEU A 36 1.28 9.31 -2.02
C LEU A 36 1.70 10.78 -1.85
N GLU A 37 0.73 11.69 -1.70
CA GLU A 37 0.97 13.13 -1.51
C GLU A 37 1.20 13.52 -0.04
N CYS A 38 0.62 12.79 0.92
CA CYS A 38 0.67 13.12 2.34
C CYS A 38 1.82 12.44 3.10
N LEU A 39 2.25 11.25 2.67
CA LEU A 39 3.31 10.52 3.36
C LEU A 39 4.70 11.11 3.06
N PRO A 40 5.60 11.14 4.06
CA PRO A 40 6.97 11.57 3.85
C PRO A 40 7.75 10.58 2.98
N ASP A 41 8.74 11.05 2.22
CA ASP A 41 9.57 10.21 1.34
C ASP A 41 10.19 9.00 2.05
N ARG A 42 10.55 9.16 3.33
CA ARG A 42 11.07 8.05 4.14
C ARG A 42 10.06 6.89 4.26
N LYS A 43 8.78 7.18 4.44
CA LYS A 43 7.71 6.16 4.48
C LYS A 43 7.45 5.62 3.08
N LEU A 44 7.46 6.47 2.06
CA LEU A 44 7.25 6.05 0.67
C LEU A 44 8.35 5.12 0.16
N GLY A 45 9.59 5.29 0.62
CA GLY A 45 10.71 4.39 0.34
C GLY A 45 10.70 3.08 1.12
N GLN A 46 9.76 2.88 2.05
CA GLN A 46 9.67 1.65 2.84
C GLN A 46 9.40 0.46 1.92
N ARG A 47 10.13 -0.65 2.12
CA ARG A 47 9.91 -1.89 1.39
C ARG A 47 8.62 -2.57 1.89
N VAL A 48 7.75 -2.91 0.97
CA VAL A 48 6.44 -3.50 1.24
C VAL A 48 6.15 -4.65 0.29
N GLN A 49 5.25 -5.53 0.71
CA GLN A 49 4.59 -6.50 -0.16
C GLN A 49 3.17 -5.99 -0.45
N TYR A 50 2.88 -5.80 -1.73
CA TYR A 50 1.54 -5.49 -2.20
C TYR A 50 0.84 -6.78 -2.66
N MET A 51 -0.28 -7.12 -2.02
CA MET A 51 -1.16 -8.21 -2.42
C MET A 51 -2.48 -7.61 -2.92
N PRO A 52 -2.69 -7.52 -4.25
CA PRO A 52 -3.92 -7.00 -4.85
C PRO A 52 -5.18 -7.64 -4.26
N GLY A 53 -6.16 -6.83 -3.90
CA GLY A 53 -7.41 -7.29 -3.28
C GLY A 53 -7.33 -7.71 -1.80
N PHE A 54 -6.13 -7.72 -1.21
CA PHE A 54 -5.93 -8.07 0.21
C PHE A 54 -5.32 -6.92 1.03
N TYR A 55 -4.02 -6.66 0.90
CA TYR A 55 -3.32 -5.70 1.76
C TYR A 55 -1.96 -5.24 1.21
N ILE A 56 -1.40 -4.20 1.84
CA ILE A 56 -0.01 -3.78 1.75
C ILE A 56 0.64 -4.02 3.12
N ALA A 57 1.69 -4.82 3.17
CA ALA A 57 2.42 -5.13 4.41
C ALA A 57 3.87 -4.66 4.33
N ALA A 58 4.40 -4.18 5.45
CA ALA A 58 5.81 -3.88 5.61
C ALA A 58 6.65 -5.15 5.46
N VAL A 59 7.81 -5.02 4.84
CA VAL A 59 8.79 -6.10 4.73
C VAL A 59 10.01 -5.72 5.55
N SER A 60 10.40 -6.61 6.45
CA SER A 60 11.60 -6.45 7.27
C SER A 60 12.88 -6.67 6.44
N GLU A 61 14.02 -6.28 6.99
CA GLU A 61 15.34 -6.54 6.38
C GLU A 61 15.62 -8.04 6.20
N SER A 62 15.01 -8.89 7.04
CA SER A 62 15.07 -10.35 6.92
C SER A 62 14.12 -10.94 5.85
N MET A 63 13.52 -10.11 5.00
CA MET A 63 12.50 -10.49 3.99
C MET A 63 11.24 -11.17 4.55
N CYS A 64 11.01 -11.06 5.85
CA CYS A 64 9.77 -11.53 6.47
C CYS A 64 8.69 -10.45 6.37
N LEU A 65 7.46 -10.88 6.08
CA LEU A 65 6.24 -10.08 6.20
C LEU A 65 6.09 -9.61 7.65
N GLY A 66 6.10 -8.29 7.83
CA GLY A 66 5.87 -7.64 9.10
C GLY A 66 4.43 -7.18 9.24
N GLU A 67 4.28 -5.93 9.71
CA GLU A 67 2.98 -5.31 9.96
C GLU A 67 2.19 -5.04 8.67
N VAL A 68 0.88 -5.29 8.69
CA VAL A 68 -0.03 -4.83 7.64
C VAL A 68 -0.25 -3.32 7.80
N LEU A 69 0.31 -2.54 6.86
CA LEU A 69 0.21 -1.08 6.88
C LEU A 69 -1.18 -0.62 6.43
N TYR A 70 -1.70 -1.24 5.37
CA TYR A 70 -2.98 -0.88 4.78
C TYR A 70 -3.73 -2.12 4.32
N ARG A 71 -5.02 -2.21 4.64
CA ARG A 71 -5.93 -3.21 4.09
C ARG A 71 -6.64 -2.65 2.88
N ILE A 72 -6.76 -3.44 1.82
CA ILE A 72 -7.45 -3.02 0.60
C ILE A 72 -8.95 -3.25 0.80
N LYS A 73 -9.73 -2.20 0.58
CA LYS A 73 -11.19 -2.27 0.51
C LYS A 73 -11.64 -1.81 -0.87
N LYS A 74 -12.66 -2.45 -1.42
CA LYS A 74 -13.35 -1.91 -2.60
C LYS A 74 -14.22 -0.74 -2.17
N LYS A 75 -14.21 0.36 -2.94
CA LYS A 75 -15.23 1.39 -2.81
C LYS A 75 -16.57 0.75 -3.17
N PRO A 76 -17.61 0.88 -2.34
CA PRO A 76 -18.97 0.56 -2.79
C PRO A 76 -19.28 1.44 -4.00
N ALA A 77 -19.84 0.82 -5.04
CA ALA A 77 -20.23 1.47 -6.29
C ALA A 77 -21.40 2.44 -6.09
#